data_AF-A0A940LBL5-F1
#
_entry.id   AF-A0A940LBL5-F1
#
_cell.length_a   1.000
_cell.length_b   1.000
_cell.length_c   1.000
_cell.angle_alpha   90.00
_cell.angle_beta   90.00
_cell.angle_gamma   90.00
#
_symmetry.space_group_name_H-M   'P 1'
#
loop_
_entity.id
_entity.type
_entity.pdbx_description
1 polymer ?
#
loop_
_entity_poly.entity_id
_entity_poly.type
_entity_poly.pdbx_seq_one_letter_code
_entity_poly.pdbx_strand_id
1 'polypeptide(L)'
;MQFLHFTLSGFTRNDQSASRDVEQYAGKKDLVIRDLGYFALSSLRSLSDKKAYFLSRLRYGVKIYDEQGNELPLKKLLRTKGCIDQWVWIGKNKRLKVRLVMITLPFNQAAERKRKARKDRDRRANHCALYYQWLNYACFITNVDEQLWT
;
A
#
# COMPACT_ATOMS: atom_id res chain seq x y z
N MET A 1 19.10 0.17 -21.60
CA MET A 1 17.95 -0.44 -20.88
C MET A 1 17.44 -1.59 -21.73
N GLN A 2 17.34 -2.79 -21.17
CA GLN A 2 16.78 -3.96 -21.87
C GLN A 2 15.37 -4.22 -21.33
N PHE A 3 14.41 -4.34 -22.22
CA PHE A 3 13.06 -4.78 -21.88
C PHE A 3 13.04 -6.31 -21.86
N LEU A 4 12.75 -6.89 -20.71
CA LEU A 4 12.84 -8.34 -20.51
C LEU A 4 11.53 -9.07 -20.76
N HIS A 5 10.40 -8.49 -20.33
CA HIS A 5 9.15 -9.22 -20.27
C HIS A 5 7.92 -8.31 -20.22
N PHE A 6 6.84 -8.74 -20.85
CA PHE A 6 5.50 -8.17 -20.75
C PHE A 6 4.45 -9.26 -20.85
N THR A 7 3.44 -9.15 -20.01
CA THR A 7 2.29 -10.04 -20.00
C THR A 7 1.01 -9.23 -19.98
N LEU A 8 0.04 -9.66 -20.78
CA LEU A 8 -1.32 -9.18 -20.76
C LEU A 8 -2.25 -10.35 -20.38
N SER A 9 -3.08 -10.15 -19.36
CA SER A 9 -4.08 -11.15 -18.95
C SER A 9 -5.47 -10.74 -19.38
N GLY A 10 -6.36 -11.73 -19.54
CA GLY A 10 -7.76 -11.48 -19.89
C GLY A 10 -8.50 -10.64 -18.84
N PHE A 11 -9.53 -9.92 -19.29
CA PHE A 11 -10.35 -9.02 -18.45
C PHE A 11 -11.01 -9.71 -17.25
N THR A 12 -11.22 -11.03 -17.32
CA THR A 12 -11.84 -11.84 -16.26
C THR A 12 -10.90 -12.12 -15.09
N ARG A 13 -9.60 -11.85 -15.23
CA ARG A 13 -8.60 -12.09 -14.19
C ARG A 13 -8.44 -10.85 -13.32
N ASN A 14 -8.73 -11.00 -12.03
CA ASN A 14 -8.56 -9.92 -11.06
C ASN A 14 -7.08 -9.61 -10.80
N ASP A 15 -6.76 -8.32 -10.66
CA ASP A 15 -5.42 -7.79 -10.37
C ASP A 15 -4.78 -8.43 -9.13
N GLN A 16 -5.60 -8.76 -8.13
CA GLN A 16 -5.08 -9.39 -6.91
C GLN A 16 -4.47 -10.78 -7.19
N SER A 17 -5.06 -11.53 -8.13
CA SER A 17 -4.49 -12.81 -8.56
C SER A 17 -3.25 -12.61 -9.43
N ALA A 18 -3.25 -11.58 -10.27
CA ALA A 18 -2.11 -11.19 -11.10
C ALA A 18 -0.89 -10.69 -10.28
N SER A 19 -1.11 -10.24 -9.04
CA SER A 19 -0.03 -9.80 -8.15
C SER A 19 1.07 -10.83 -7.91
N ARG A 20 0.78 -12.12 -8.08
CA ARG A 20 1.76 -13.20 -7.90
C ARG A 20 2.68 -13.39 -9.11
N ASP A 21 2.30 -12.92 -10.29
CA ASP A 21 3.03 -13.22 -11.53
C ASP A 21 4.43 -12.60 -11.53
N VAL A 22 4.58 -11.44 -10.89
CA VAL A 22 5.88 -10.79 -10.78
C VAL A 22 6.82 -11.54 -9.83
N GLU A 23 6.30 -12.37 -8.92
CA GLU A 23 7.12 -13.11 -7.97
C GLU A 23 8.06 -14.10 -8.67
N GLN A 24 7.71 -14.62 -9.84
CA GLN A 24 8.57 -15.54 -10.59
C GLN A 24 9.78 -14.85 -11.23
N TYR A 25 9.68 -13.54 -11.46
CA TYR A 25 10.74 -12.71 -12.06
C TYR A 25 11.53 -11.94 -11.01
N ALA A 26 10.92 -11.62 -9.87
CA ALA A 26 11.54 -10.84 -8.81
C ALA A 26 12.60 -11.68 -8.06
N GLY A 27 13.85 -11.22 -8.14
CA GLY A 27 15.00 -11.74 -7.42
C GLY A 27 15.44 -10.86 -6.27
N LYS A 28 16.54 -11.27 -5.62
CA LYS A 28 17.17 -10.52 -4.53
C LYS A 28 17.61 -9.15 -5.03
N LYS A 29 17.31 -8.08 -4.25
CA LYS A 29 17.57 -6.66 -4.56
C LYS A 29 16.75 -6.04 -5.70
N ASP A 30 15.85 -6.77 -6.35
CA ASP A 30 14.94 -6.16 -7.31
C ASP A 30 13.88 -5.31 -6.60
N LEU A 31 13.41 -4.23 -7.25
CA LEU A 31 12.34 -3.39 -6.73
C LEU A 31 11.04 -3.66 -7.50
N VAL A 32 10.01 -4.10 -6.79
CA VAL A 32 8.67 -4.34 -7.33
C VAL A 32 7.74 -3.19 -6.94
N ILE A 33 7.25 -2.43 -7.92
CA ILE A 33 6.31 -1.32 -7.70
C ILE A 33 4.88 -1.78 -7.99
N ARG A 34 3.93 -1.50 -7.09
CA ARG A 34 2.53 -1.96 -7.17
C ARG A 34 1.51 -0.90 -6.80
N ASP A 35 0.39 -0.90 -7.53
CA ASP A 35 -0.79 -0.12 -7.16
C ASP A 35 -1.77 -0.93 -6.28
N LEU A 36 -2.85 -0.29 -5.83
CA LEU A 36 -3.86 -0.83 -4.91
C LEU A 36 -4.50 -2.15 -5.38
N GLY A 37 -4.74 -2.32 -6.69
CA GLY A 37 -5.32 -3.55 -7.25
C GLY A 37 -4.43 -4.79 -7.02
N TYR A 38 -3.12 -4.59 -6.92
CA TYR A 38 -2.12 -5.63 -6.71
C TYR A 38 -1.73 -5.81 -5.23
N PHE A 39 -2.47 -5.19 -4.31
CA PHE A 39 -2.23 -5.33 -2.87
C PHE A 39 -2.64 -6.71 -2.38
N ALA A 40 -1.65 -7.57 -2.12
CA ALA A 40 -1.83 -8.87 -1.51
C ALA A 40 -0.76 -9.12 -0.45
N LEU A 41 -1.15 -9.22 0.82
CA LEU A 41 -0.22 -9.43 1.94
C LEU A 41 0.63 -10.69 1.78
N SER A 42 0.06 -11.78 1.24
CA SER A 42 0.80 -13.01 0.96
C SER A 42 1.90 -12.79 -0.07
N SER A 43 1.62 -11.96 -1.08
CA SER A 43 2.56 -11.68 -2.16
C SER A 43 3.70 -10.77 -1.69
N LEU A 44 3.38 -9.73 -0.91
CA LEU A 44 4.40 -8.87 -0.29
C LEU A 44 5.33 -9.65 0.65
N ARG A 45 4.77 -10.61 1.40
CA ARG A 45 5.58 -11.52 2.23
C ARG A 45 6.50 -12.38 1.38
N SER A 46 5.99 -13.00 0.31
CA SER A 46 6.81 -13.80 -0.63
C SER A 46 7.98 -12.99 -1.20
N LEU A 47 7.74 -11.74 -1.62
CA LEU A 47 8.80 -10.84 -2.07
C LEU A 47 9.85 -10.57 -0.98
N SER A 48 9.39 -10.28 0.25
CA SER A 48 10.29 -10.05 1.38
C SER A 48 11.12 -11.30 1.72
N ASP A 49 10.51 -12.48 1.68
CA ASP A 49 11.18 -13.77 1.94
C ASP A 49 12.26 -14.06 0.87
N LYS A 50 12.03 -13.62 -0.39
CA LYS A 50 13.02 -13.66 -1.48
C LYS A 50 14.11 -12.59 -1.39
N LYS A 51 14.09 -11.72 -0.36
CA LYS A 51 14.97 -10.56 -0.23
C LYS A 51 14.85 -9.58 -1.41
N ALA A 52 13.67 -9.54 -2.03
CA ALA A 52 13.28 -8.52 -3.00
C ALA A 52 12.70 -7.31 -2.27
N TYR A 53 12.85 -6.14 -2.87
CA TYR A 53 12.24 -4.91 -2.41
C TYR A 53 10.86 -4.70 -3.05
N PHE A 54 9.98 -4.00 -2.35
CA PHE A 54 8.70 -3.59 -2.91
C PHE A 54 8.32 -2.17 -2.50
N LEU A 55 7.55 -1.50 -3.37
CA LEU A 55 6.83 -0.28 -3.07
C LEU A 55 5.38 -0.49 -3.48
N SER A 56 4.45 -0.53 -2.53
CA SER A 56 3.04 -0.75 -2.80
C SER A 56 2.19 0.35 -2.19
N ARG A 57 1.09 0.70 -2.84
CA ARG A 57 0.04 1.48 -2.18
C ARG A 57 -0.63 0.67 -1.07
N LEU A 58 -0.95 1.34 0.04
CA LEU A 58 -1.66 0.74 1.17
C LEU A 58 -3.17 0.91 0.99
N ARG A 59 -3.91 -0.20 1.08
CA ARG A 59 -5.37 -0.20 1.03
C ARG A 59 -5.96 0.26 2.37
N TYR A 60 -7.03 1.07 2.30
CA TYR A 60 -7.81 1.43 3.48
C TYR A 60 -8.43 0.19 4.16
N GLY A 61 -8.42 0.16 5.49
CA GLY A 61 -8.96 -0.95 6.29
C GLY A 61 -7.96 -2.05 6.65
N VAL A 62 -6.72 -1.96 6.15
CA VAL A 62 -5.62 -2.82 6.65
C VAL A 62 -5.28 -2.41 8.08
N LYS A 63 -5.21 -3.39 8.98
CA LYS A 63 -4.77 -3.19 10.36
C LYS A 63 -3.27 -2.94 10.41
N ILE A 64 -2.88 -1.91 11.17
CA ILE A 64 -1.51 -1.45 11.37
C ILE A 64 -1.19 -1.57 12.86
N TYR A 65 0.01 -2.02 13.19
CA TYR A 65 0.49 -2.20 14.57
C TYR A 65 1.86 -1.54 14.74
N ASP A 66 2.19 -1.08 15.95
CA ASP A 66 3.50 -0.52 16.28
C ASP A 66 4.52 -1.64 16.49
N GLU A 67 5.77 -1.23 16.73
CA GLU A 67 6.86 -2.15 17.08
C GLU A 67 6.60 -2.92 18.38
N GLN A 68 5.83 -2.34 19.31
CA GLN A 68 5.42 -3.00 20.56
C GLN A 68 4.27 -3.99 20.33
N GLY A 69 3.66 -3.98 19.15
CA GLY A 69 2.58 -4.86 18.77
C GLY A 69 1.18 -4.40 19.20
N ASN A 70 1.01 -3.14 19.60
CA ASN A 70 -0.29 -2.54 19.83
C ASN A 70 -0.91 -2.11 18.49
N GLU A 71 -2.23 -2.26 18.34
CA GLU A 71 -2.94 -1.78 17.15
C GLU A 71 -2.89 -0.24 17.10
N LEU A 72 -2.34 0.32 16.01
CA LEU A 72 -2.34 1.76 15.79
C LEU A 72 -3.71 2.17 15.28
N PRO A 73 -4.46 2.99 16.04
CA PRO A 73 -5.69 3.55 15.53
C PRO A 73 -5.35 4.47 14.36
N LEU A 74 -6.00 4.25 13.22
CA LEU A 74 -5.82 5.10 12.03
C LEU A 74 -6.05 6.59 12.35
N LYS A 75 -6.94 6.88 13.30
CA LYS A 75 -7.19 8.24 13.85
C LYS A 75 -5.92 8.93 14.35
N LYS A 76 -5.01 8.19 14.99
CA LYS A 76 -3.75 8.75 15.50
C LYS A 76 -2.83 9.12 14.34
N LEU A 77 -2.67 8.22 13.37
CA LEU A 77 -1.87 8.45 12.16
C LEU A 77 -2.38 9.65 11.35
N LEU A 78 -3.70 9.73 11.13
CA LEU A 78 -4.32 10.80 10.35
C LEU A 78 -4.35 12.17 11.04
N ARG A 79 -4.07 12.24 12.34
CA ARG A 79 -3.94 13.51 13.08
C ARG A 79 -2.57 14.13 12.91
N THR A 80 -1.54 13.33 12.61
CA THR A 80 -0.19 13.81 12.39
C THR A 80 -0.16 14.68 11.12
N LYS A 81 0.28 15.93 11.28
CA LYS A 81 0.51 16.83 10.14
C LYS A 81 1.87 16.51 9.52
N GLY A 82 1.93 16.45 8.20
CA GLY A 82 3.18 16.28 7.45
C GLY A 82 3.35 14.92 6.80
N CYS A 83 4.61 14.52 6.62
CA CYS A 83 5.00 13.19 6.16
C CYS A 83 5.12 12.27 7.38
N ILE A 84 4.52 11.08 7.30
CA ILE A 84 4.72 10.03 8.28
C ILE A 84 5.64 9.02 7.65
N ASP A 85 6.73 8.71 8.33
CA ASP A 85 7.69 7.72 7.88
C ASP A 85 8.16 6.90 9.09
N GLN A 86 7.70 5.66 9.19
CA GLN A 86 8.02 4.80 10.33
C GLN A 86 7.84 3.32 10.00
N TRP A 87 8.56 2.47 10.72
CA TRP A 87 8.38 1.02 10.67
C TRP A 87 7.13 0.61 11.44
N VAL A 88 6.29 -0.21 10.80
CA VAL A 88 5.05 -0.73 11.34
C VAL A 88 4.87 -2.20 10.96
N TRP A 89 3.96 -2.88 11.65
CA TRP A 89 3.51 -4.20 11.26
C TRP A 89 2.12 -4.12 10.63
N ILE A 90 1.89 -4.85 9.54
CA ILE A 90 0.58 -4.88 8.88
C ILE A 90 -0.05 -6.28 8.85
N GLY A 91 -1.39 -6.30 8.84
CA GLY A 91 -2.21 -7.50 8.69
C GLY A 91 -2.70 -8.10 10.02
N LYS A 92 -3.82 -8.83 9.96
CA LYS A 92 -4.62 -9.31 11.12
C LYS A 92 -3.82 -10.02 12.23
N ASN A 93 -2.70 -10.65 11.89
CA ASN A 93 -1.81 -11.38 12.82
C ASN A 93 -0.35 -10.85 12.77
N LYS A 94 -0.13 -9.53 12.62
CA LYS A 94 1.22 -8.90 12.56
C LYS A 94 2.16 -9.61 11.58
N ARG A 95 1.71 -9.81 10.34
CA ARG A 95 2.33 -10.80 9.43
C ARG A 95 3.55 -10.29 8.67
N LEU A 96 3.74 -8.97 8.62
CA LEU A 96 4.78 -8.34 7.81
C LEU A 96 5.22 -6.99 8.40
N LYS A 97 6.52 -6.85 8.68
CA LYS A 97 7.15 -5.57 9.04
C LYS A 97 7.39 -4.78 7.76
N VAL A 98 6.90 -3.55 7.71
CA VAL A 98 7.02 -2.64 6.56
C VAL A 98 7.26 -1.22 7.05
N ARG A 99 7.93 -0.41 6.25
CA ARG A 99 8.02 1.03 6.41
C ARG A 99 6.78 1.66 5.79
N LEU A 100 6.00 2.36 6.61
CA LEU A 100 4.81 3.10 6.21
C LEU A 100 5.21 4.54 5.89
N VAL A 101 4.95 4.95 4.65
CA VAL A 101 5.17 6.32 4.19
C VAL A 101 3.82 6.95 3.83
N MET A 102 3.39 7.94 4.60
CA MET A 102 2.16 8.70 4.31
C MET A 102 2.49 10.15 4.00
N ILE A 103 2.13 10.58 2.79
CA ILE A 103 2.38 11.93 2.30
C ILE A 103 1.06 12.67 2.21
N THR A 104 0.99 13.88 2.77
CA THR A 104 -0.19 14.74 2.63
C THR A 104 -0.30 15.23 1.18
N LEU A 105 -1.47 15.05 0.58
CA LEU A 105 -1.73 15.47 -0.79
C LEU A 105 -2.07 16.97 -0.87
N PRO A 106 -1.74 17.64 -1.99
CA PRO A 106 -2.25 18.98 -2.27
C PRO A 106 -3.78 19.02 -2.20
N PHE A 107 -4.32 20.15 -1.74
CA PHE A 107 -5.76 20.35 -1.53
C PHE A 107 -6.60 19.94 -2.75
N ASN A 108 -6.18 20.34 -3.96
CA ASN A 108 -6.90 20.04 -5.20
C ASN A 108 -7.00 18.52 -5.46
N GLN A 109 -5.91 17.78 -5.26
CA GLN A 109 -5.90 16.33 -5.46
C GLN A 109 -6.76 15.61 -4.41
N ALA A 110 -6.67 16.03 -3.15
CA ALA A 110 -7.49 15.47 -2.07
C ALA A 110 -8.99 15.77 -2.30
N ALA A 111 -9.33 16.99 -2.70
CA ALA A 111 -10.70 17.39 -3.02
C ALA A 111 -11.28 16.59 -4.18
N GLU A 112 -10.48 16.36 -5.24
CA GLU A 112 -10.90 15.54 -6.37
C GLU A 112 -11.17 14.08 -5.96
N ARG A 113 -10.27 13.48 -5.16
CA ARG A 113 -10.47 12.12 -4.62
C ARG A 113 -11.76 12.02 -3.80
N LYS A 114 -12.01 12.98 -2.90
CA LYS A 114 -13.24 13.03 -2.11
C LYS A 114 -14.48 13.18 -3.00
N ARG A 115 -14.43 14.03 -4.04
CA ARG A 115 -15.52 14.21 -4.99
C ARG A 115 -15.82 12.90 -5.73
N LYS A 116 -14.80 12.18 -6.20
CA LYS A 116 -14.96 10.87 -6.85
C LYS A 116 -15.58 9.85 -5.91
N ALA A 117 -15.09 9.75 -4.67
CA ALA A 117 -15.64 8.83 -3.67
C ALA A 117 -17.11 9.14 -3.30
N ARG A 118 -17.50 10.42 -3.22
CA ARG A 118 -18.91 10.81 -2.99
C ARG A 118 -19.83 10.51 -4.15
N LYS A 119 -19.29 10.50 -5.37
CA LYS A 119 -20.04 10.19 -6.60
C LYS A 119 -20.12 8.69 -6.87
N ASP A 120 -19.36 7.89 -6.13
CA ASP A 120 -19.42 6.43 -6.24
C ASP A 120 -20.83 5.97 -5.87
N ARG A 121 -21.46 5.27 -6.81
CA ARG A 121 -22.83 4.76 -6.68
C ARG A 121 -22.87 3.32 -6.17
N ASP A 122 -21.72 2.71 -5.90
CA ASP A 122 -21.71 1.37 -5.31
C ASP A 122 -22.32 1.44 -3.90
N ARG A 123 -23.48 0.81 -3.73
CA ARG A 123 -24.19 0.74 -2.43
C ARG A 123 -23.37 0.05 -1.35
N ARG A 124 -22.33 -0.71 -1.71
CA ARG A 124 -21.40 -1.35 -0.76
C ARG A 124 -20.34 -0.37 -0.23
N ALA A 125 -20.18 0.80 -0.87
CA ALA A 125 -19.25 1.84 -0.44
C ALA A 125 -19.80 2.65 0.73
N ASN A 126 -19.85 2.04 1.93
CA ASN A 126 -20.24 2.75 3.15
C ASN A 126 -19.04 3.51 3.76
N HIS A 127 -18.74 4.68 3.21
CA HIS A 127 -17.57 5.46 3.59
C HIS A 127 -17.79 6.24 4.90
N CYS A 128 -17.03 5.89 5.94
CA CYS A 128 -17.03 6.63 7.21
C CYS A 128 -16.19 7.93 7.14
N ALA A 129 -16.31 8.80 8.14
CA ALA A 129 -15.53 10.05 8.22
C ALA A 129 -13.99 9.83 8.14
N LEU A 130 -13.49 8.73 8.70
CA LEU A 130 -12.06 8.39 8.64
C LEU A 130 -11.58 8.05 7.25
N TYR A 131 -12.45 7.46 6.41
CA TYR A 131 -12.13 7.20 5.02
C TYR A 131 -11.89 8.51 4.27
N TYR A 132 -12.72 9.53 4.47
CA TYR A 132 -12.53 10.84 3.85
C TYR A 132 -11.27 11.57 4.35
N GLN A 133 -10.86 11.35 5.60
CA GLN A 133 -9.57 11.84 6.11
C GLN A 133 -8.39 11.10 5.47
N TRP A 134 -8.49 9.79 5.30
CA TRP A 134 -7.50 8.97 4.60
C TRP A 134 -7.26 9.43 3.17
N LEU A 135 -8.30 9.88 2.45
CA LEU A 135 -8.17 10.40 1.09
C LEU A 135 -7.30 11.67 0.96
N ASN A 136 -6.97 12.34 2.07
CA ASN A 136 -6.01 13.44 2.06
C ASN A 136 -4.57 12.97 1.90
N TYR A 137 -4.30 11.66 1.98
CA TYR A 137 -2.96 11.11 1.99
C TYR A 137 -2.69 10.19 0.79
N ALA A 138 -1.44 10.17 0.35
CA ALA A 138 -0.88 9.08 -0.42
C ALA A 138 -0.16 8.14 0.55
N CYS A 139 -0.68 6.92 0.71
CA CYS A 139 -0.17 5.96 1.66
C CYS A 139 0.56 4.83 0.93
N PHE A 140 1.85 4.70 1.21
CA PHE A 140 2.73 3.71 0.64
C PHE A 140 3.30 2.82 1.74
N ILE A 141 3.62 1.59 1.37
CA ILE A 141 4.37 0.65 2.18
C ILE A 141 5.56 0.12 1.38
N THR A 142 6.68 -0.03 2.06
CA THR A 142 7.92 -0.54 1.48
C THR A 142 8.68 -1.37 2.50
N ASN A 143 9.53 -2.29 2.06
CA ASN A 143 10.54 -2.96 2.90
C ASN A 143 11.96 -2.44 2.61
N VAL A 144 12.08 -1.35 1.85
CA VAL A 144 13.35 -0.69 1.56
C VAL A 144 13.81 0.14 2.76
N ASP A 145 15.08 -0.01 3.10
CA ASP A 145 15.74 0.76 4.15
C ASP A 145 15.87 2.25 3.77
N GLU A 146 15.90 3.12 4.76
CA GLU A 146 16.14 4.55 4.58
C GLU A 146 17.49 4.82 3.93
N GLN A 147 18.51 4.05 4.29
CA GLN A 147 19.86 4.23 3.76
C GLN A 147 19.98 3.89 2.27
N LEU A 148 19.05 3.11 1.70
CA LEU A 148 19.12 2.68 0.31
C LEU A 148 18.58 3.74 -0.67
N TRP A 149 17.77 4.69 -0.20
CA TRP A 149 17.15 5.75 -1.01
C TRP A 149 17.67 7.12 -0.57
N THR A 150 19.00 7.28 -0.57
CA THR A 150 19.67 8.57 -0.34
C THR A 150 19.85 9.33 -1.65
#